data_AF-A0A9D4QPB4-F1
#
_entry.id   AF-A0A9D4QPB4-F1
#
_cell.length_a   1.000
_cell.length_b   1.000
_cell.length_c   1.000
_cell.angle_alpha   90.00
_cell.angle_beta   90.00
_cell.angle_gamma   90.00
#
_symmetry.space_group_name_H-M   'P 1'
#
loop_
_entity.id
_entity.type
_entity.pdbx_description
1 polymer ?
#
loop_
_entity_poly.entity_id
_entity_poly.type
_entity_poly.pdbx_seq_one_letter_code
_entity_poly.pdbx_strand_id
1 'polypeptide(L)'
;MKGDETNDVWRFETKCLISENLPENVVLQVIHKSLRGTARRALISLGEHATSQQILDKLEILFGEVSTNESVMQTFYNASQKVSKNVTAYGCLLEALLQVAVESGHVSSVARKDMLRSKFWTAERDEKLKILTRNKYDSNFDYHRLLKEVRSVEHELSAASSISAIVNTAQQSTAVDKKTVDELTSKMDLLMNKMISLEIEMTEKPKDAAGSSNNEFYCRDNNQNRQGGYTPNRGNYHGANRGSCRGGNCGRYRGGNSQREGSYNNTS
;
A
#
# COMPACT_ATOMS: atom_id res chain seq x y z
N MET A 1 -22.82 -28.84 -3.63
CA MET A 1 -23.67 -27.77 -4.17
C MET A 1 -22.89 -27.16 -5.33
N LYS A 2 -23.25 -27.46 -6.58
CA LYS A 2 -22.65 -26.80 -7.76
C LYS A 2 -23.28 -25.42 -7.85
N GLY A 3 -22.45 -24.38 -7.86
CA GLY A 3 -22.88 -22.99 -7.78
C GLY A 3 -23.65 -22.57 -9.03
N ASP A 4 -24.61 -21.67 -8.84
CA ASP A 4 -25.24 -20.96 -9.95
C ASP A 4 -24.17 -20.07 -10.61
N GLU A 5 -23.70 -20.47 -11.79
CA GLU A 5 -22.79 -19.68 -12.62
C GLU A 5 -23.57 -18.63 -13.41
N THR A 6 -22.98 -17.47 -13.59
CA THR A 6 -23.58 -16.39 -14.39
C THR A 6 -23.54 -16.73 -15.88
N ASN A 7 -24.51 -16.23 -16.65
CA ASN A 7 -24.68 -16.59 -18.07
C ASN A 7 -23.44 -16.26 -18.92
N ASP A 8 -22.79 -15.13 -18.63
CA ASP A 8 -21.55 -14.66 -19.27
C ASP A 8 -20.39 -15.64 -19.08
N VAL A 9 -20.16 -16.10 -17.84
CA VAL A 9 -19.12 -17.08 -17.51
C VAL A 9 -19.38 -18.42 -18.20
N TRP A 10 -20.61 -18.94 -18.06
CA TRP A 10 -21.00 -20.20 -18.69
C TRP A 10 -20.88 -20.15 -20.22
N ARG A 11 -21.26 -19.03 -20.84
CA ARG A 11 -21.17 -18.83 -22.30
C ARG A 11 -19.72 -18.80 -22.75
N PHE A 12 -18.84 -18.12 -22.01
CA PHE A 12 -17.42 -18.11 -22.31
C PHE A 12 -16.82 -19.53 -22.27
N GLU A 13 -17.08 -20.28 -21.21
CA GLU A 13 -16.60 -21.66 -21.08
C GLU A 13 -17.13 -22.57 -22.19
N THR A 14 -18.41 -22.43 -22.54
CA THR A 14 -19.02 -23.21 -23.63
C THR A 14 -18.41 -22.88 -24.99
N LYS A 15 -18.10 -21.61 -25.26
CA LYS A 15 -17.37 -21.20 -26.47
C LYS A 15 -15.96 -21.81 -26.50
N CYS A 16 -15.27 -21.85 -25.36
CA CYS A 16 -13.97 -22.53 -25.26
C CYS A 16 -14.09 -24.02 -25.59
N LEU A 17 -15.08 -24.72 -25.02
CA LEU A 17 -15.32 -26.14 -25.30
C LEU A 17 -15.60 -26.42 -26.79
N ILE A 18 -16.34 -25.55 -27.45
CA ILE A 18 -16.60 -25.67 -28.90
C ILE A 18 -15.31 -25.46 -29.69
N SER A 19 -14.44 -24.55 -29.25
CA SER A 19 -13.17 -24.24 -29.94
C SER A 19 -12.12 -25.37 -29.82
N GLU A 20 -12.27 -26.30 -28.89
CA GLU A 20 -11.34 -27.41 -28.64
C GLU A 20 -11.44 -28.54 -29.69
N ASN A 21 -12.22 -28.38 -30.76
CA ASN A 21 -12.44 -29.39 -31.82
C ASN A 21 -12.89 -30.76 -31.28
N LEU A 22 -13.64 -30.77 -30.18
CA LEU A 22 -14.24 -31.97 -29.62
C LEU A 22 -15.41 -32.46 -30.48
N PRO A 23 -15.75 -33.76 -30.43
CA PRO A 23 -16.95 -34.27 -31.09
C PRO A 23 -18.22 -33.55 -30.62
N GLU A 24 -19.05 -33.09 -31.56
CA GLU A 24 -20.26 -32.30 -31.29
C GLU A 24 -21.21 -32.99 -30.28
N ASN A 25 -21.32 -34.32 -30.33
CA ASN A 25 -22.14 -35.08 -29.41
C ASN A 25 -21.64 -35.01 -27.95
N VAL A 26 -20.33 -34.92 -27.74
CA VAL A 26 -19.73 -34.76 -26.41
C VAL A 26 -20.01 -33.35 -25.90
N VAL A 27 -19.81 -32.34 -26.74
CA VAL A 27 -20.10 -30.93 -26.42
C VAL A 27 -21.56 -30.75 -26.04
N LEU A 28 -22.49 -31.26 -26.85
CA LEU A 28 -23.93 -31.22 -26.57
C LEU A 28 -24.30 -31.90 -25.25
N GLN A 29 -23.70 -33.05 -24.94
CA GLN A 29 -23.95 -33.73 -23.66
C GLN A 29 -23.48 -32.89 -22.46
N VAL A 30 -22.34 -32.21 -22.58
CA VAL A 30 -21.82 -31.32 -21.52
C VAL A 30 -22.74 -30.11 -21.37
N ILE A 31 -23.12 -29.46 -22.47
CA ILE A 31 -24.06 -28.32 -22.48
C ILE A 31 -25.37 -28.72 -21.81
N HIS A 32 -25.99 -29.84 -22.21
CA HIS A 32 -27.25 -30.32 -21.63
C HIS A 32 -27.13 -30.64 -20.13
N LYS A 33 -25.99 -31.16 -19.69
CA LYS A 33 -25.74 -31.48 -18.27
C LYS A 33 -25.45 -30.25 -17.42
N SER A 34 -24.88 -29.19 -18.00
CA SER A 34 -24.56 -27.94 -17.32
C SER A 34 -25.81 -27.09 -17.04
N LEU A 35 -26.77 -27.08 -17.97
CA LEU A 35 -27.97 -26.26 -17.86
C LEU A 35 -28.97 -26.80 -16.81
N ARG A 36 -29.65 -25.89 -16.11
CA ARG A 36 -30.64 -26.17 -15.07
C ARG A 36 -31.85 -25.23 -15.19
N GLY A 37 -32.94 -25.58 -14.49
CA GLY A 37 -34.13 -24.75 -14.38
C GLY A 37 -34.72 -24.28 -15.72
N THR A 38 -35.00 -22.98 -15.81
CA THR A 38 -35.61 -22.34 -16.98
C THR A 38 -34.73 -22.45 -18.23
N ALA A 39 -33.39 -22.35 -18.09
CA ALA A 39 -32.47 -22.46 -19.21
C ALA A 39 -32.53 -23.85 -19.87
N ARG A 40 -32.63 -24.92 -19.06
CA ARG A 40 -32.81 -26.28 -19.58
C ARG A 40 -34.17 -26.48 -20.25
N ARG A 41 -35.24 -25.87 -19.70
CA ARG A 41 -36.59 -25.93 -20.30
C ARG A 41 -36.65 -25.21 -21.64
N ALA A 42 -35.89 -24.13 -21.82
CA ALA A 42 -35.84 -23.40 -23.09
C ALA A 42 -35.39 -24.27 -24.27
N LEU A 43 -34.54 -25.28 -24.02
CA LEU A 43 -34.04 -26.18 -25.05
C LEU A 43 -35.14 -27.06 -25.68
N ILE A 44 -36.23 -27.32 -24.95
CA ILE A 44 -37.36 -28.12 -25.47
C ILE A 44 -37.90 -27.51 -26.77
N SER A 45 -37.88 -26.17 -26.89
CA SER A 45 -38.37 -25.46 -28.08
C SER A 45 -37.49 -25.62 -29.32
N LEU A 46 -36.24 -26.08 -29.18
CA LEU A 46 -35.31 -26.27 -30.30
C LEU A 46 -35.41 -27.67 -30.92
N GLY A 47 -36.02 -28.63 -30.23
CA GLY A 47 -36.13 -30.02 -30.67
C GLY A 47 -34.87 -30.86 -30.43
N GLU A 48 -34.94 -32.14 -30.81
CA GLU A 48 -33.93 -33.16 -30.46
C GLU A 48 -32.62 -33.06 -31.28
N HIS A 49 -32.64 -32.34 -32.39
CA HIS A 49 -31.51 -32.20 -33.32
C HIS A 49 -30.85 -30.81 -33.27
N ALA A 50 -31.03 -30.10 -32.16
CA ALA A 50 -30.40 -28.79 -31.97
C ALA A 50 -28.88 -28.91 -31.90
N THR A 51 -28.19 -28.07 -32.65
CA THR A 51 -26.71 -27.95 -32.62
C THR A 51 -26.26 -27.08 -31.44
N SER A 52 -24.99 -27.19 -31.05
CA SER A 52 -24.43 -26.37 -29.94
C SER A 52 -24.58 -24.87 -30.22
N GLN A 53 -24.45 -24.45 -31.49
CA GLN A 53 -24.62 -23.06 -31.89
C GLN A 53 -26.06 -22.58 -31.73
N GLN A 54 -27.06 -23.37 -32.16
CA GLN A 54 -28.47 -23.02 -32.00
C GLN A 54 -28.87 -22.90 -30.52
N ILE A 55 -28.29 -23.73 -29.67
CA ILE A 55 -28.49 -23.64 -28.22
C ILE A 55 -27.92 -22.34 -27.68
N LEU A 56 -26.69 -21.98 -28.06
CA LEU A 56 -26.06 -20.72 -27.65
C LEU A 56 -26.87 -19.51 -28.10
N ASP A 57 -27.27 -19.47 -29.37
CA ASP A 57 -28.06 -18.36 -29.92
C ASP A 57 -29.41 -18.22 -29.20
N LYS A 58 -30.08 -19.33 -28.89
CA LYS A 58 -31.34 -19.31 -28.15
C LYS A 58 -31.17 -18.80 -26.72
N LEU A 59 -30.12 -19.22 -26.03
CA LEU A 59 -29.84 -18.77 -24.68
C LEU A 59 -29.39 -17.30 -24.66
N GLU A 60 -28.69 -16.84 -25.69
CA GLU A 60 -28.36 -15.42 -25.88
C GLU A 60 -29.62 -14.56 -26.07
N ILE A 61 -30.60 -15.03 -26.83
CA ILE A 61 -31.88 -14.32 -26.98
C ILE A 61 -32.64 -14.23 -25.65
N LEU A 62 -32.59 -15.27 -24.82
CA LEU A 62 -33.40 -15.35 -23.59
C LEU A 62 -32.72 -14.76 -22.36
N PHE A 63 -31.41 -14.87 -22.27
CA PHE A 63 -30.62 -14.55 -21.08
C PHE A 63 -29.42 -13.64 -21.37
N GLY A 64 -29.19 -13.28 -22.64
CA GLY A 64 -28.16 -12.32 -23.01
C GLY A 64 -28.45 -10.95 -22.43
N GLU A 65 -27.37 -10.21 -22.19
CA GLU A 65 -27.44 -8.84 -21.69
C GLU A 65 -28.04 -7.92 -22.78
N VAL A 66 -29.22 -7.35 -22.52
CA VAL A 66 -29.94 -6.45 -23.45
C VAL A 66 -29.54 -4.97 -23.23
N SER A 67 -28.49 -4.71 -22.45
CA SER A 67 -28.06 -3.35 -22.15
C SER A 67 -27.66 -2.59 -23.41
N THR A 68 -28.22 -1.38 -23.57
CA THR A 68 -27.81 -0.46 -24.64
C THR A 68 -26.38 0.03 -24.41
N ASN A 69 -25.73 0.50 -25.47
CA ASN A 69 -24.38 1.06 -25.40
C ASN A 69 -24.26 2.14 -24.31
N GLU A 70 -25.24 3.06 -24.27
CA GLU A 70 -25.28 4.14 -23.30
C GLU A 70 -25.32 3.59 -21.87
N SER A 71 -26.10 2.54 -21.62
CA SER A 71 -26.19 1.91 -20.29
C SER A 71 -24.86 1.28 -19.87
N VAL A 72 -24.21 0.52 -20.75
CA VAL A 72 -22.91 -0.13 -20.46
C VAL A 72 -21.82 0.92 -20.24
N MET A 73 -21.77 1.95 -21.08
CA MET A 73 -20.78 3.02 -20.93
C MET A 73 -21.04 3.89 -19.71
N GLN A 74 -22.30 4.19 -19.40
CA GLN A 74 -22.66 4.94 -18.21
C GLN A 74 -22.34 4.17 -16.93
N THR A 75 -22.62 2.87 -16.87
CA THR A 75 -22.22 2.02 -15.74
C THR A 75 -20.70 1.95 -15.58
N PHE A 76 -19.96 1.86 -16.68
CA PHE A 76 -18.49 1.97 -16.66
C PHE A 76 -18.00 3.31 -16.10
N TYR A 77 -18.52 4.45 -16.59
CA TYR A 77 -18.11 5.76 -16.10
C TYR A 77 -18.59 6.07 -14.69
N ASN A 78 -19.65 5.42 -14.21
CA ASN A 78 -20.12 5.54 -12.83
C ASN A 78 -19.41 4.58 -11.87
N ALA A 79 -18.70 3.57 -12.39
CA ALA A 79 -17.97 2.62 -11.57
C ALA A 79 -16.78 3.32 -10.88
N SER A 80 -16.84 3.37 -9.55
CA SER A 80 -15.76 3.85 -8.68
C SER A 80 -15.38 2.79 -7.65
N GLN A 81 -14.15 2.83 -7.18
CA GLN A 81 -13.70 1.95 -6.11
C GLN A 81 -14.50 2.21 -4.82
N LYS A 82 -15.11 1.15 -4.27
CA LYS A 82 -15.84 1.22 -2.98
C LYS A 82 -14.85 1.04 -1.82
N VAL A 83 -15.14 1.63 -0.67
CA VAL A 83 -14.27 1.59 0.54
C VAL A 83 -13.94 0.16 0.97
N SER A 84 -14.86 -0.79 0.77
CA SER A 84 -14.70 -2.18 1.16
C SER A 84 -14.03 -3.06 0.11
N LYS A 85 -13.76 -2.56 -1.10
CA LYS A 85 -13.21 -3.35 -2.20
C LYS A 85 -11.73 -3.01 -2.40
N ASN A 86 -10.89 -4.04 -2.44
CA ASN A 86 -9.49 -3.90 -2.80
C ASN A 86 -9.32 -3.49 -4.28
N VAL A 87 -8.12 -3.01 -4.63
CA VAL A 87 -7.76 -2.59 -5.99
C VAL A 87 -8.03 -3.70 -7.02
N THR A 88 -7.78 -4.95 -6.65
CA THR A 88 -7.95 -6.11 -7.56
C THR A 88 -9.42 -6.30 -7.95
N ALA A 89 -10.33 -6.30 -6.98
CA ALA A 89 -11.76 -6.45 -7.24
C ALA A 89 -12.34 -5.28 -8.03
N TYR A 90 -11.78 -4.08 -7.87
CA TYR A 90 -12.14 -2.94 -8.70
C TYR A 90 -11.65 -3.09 -10.14
N GLY A 91 -10.40 -3.53 -10.34
CA GLY A 91 -9.84 -3.82 -11.66
C GLY A 91 -10.65 -4.87 -12.43
N CYS A 92 -10.99 -5.99 -11.79
CA CYS A 92 -11.84 -7.03 -12.38
C CYS A 92 -13.22 -6.49 -12.80
N LEU A 93 -13.82 -5.63 -11.98
CA LEU A 93 -15.12 -5.02 -12.29
C LEU A 93 -15.05 -4.13 -13.54
N LEU A 94 -14.02 -3.28 -13.65
CA LEU A 94 -13.82 -2.44 -14.82
C LEU A 94 -13.59 -3.25 -16.09
N GLU A 95 -12.78 -4.31 -16.00
CA GLU A 95 -12.52 -5.23 -17.11
C GLU A 95 -13.81 -5.91 -17.59
N ALA A 96 -14.63 -6.41 -16.66
CA ALA A 96 -15.91 -7.04 -16.99
C ALA A 96 -16.87 -6.07 -17.70
N LEU A 97 -17.02 -4.85 -17.18
CA LEU A 97 -17.89 -3.84 -17.80
C LEU A 97 -17.45 -3.45 -19.22
N LEU A 98 -16.13 -3.27 -19.42
CA LEU A 98 -15.61 -2.94 -20.75
C LEU A 98 -15.59 -4.13 -21.70
N GLN A 99 -15.47 -5.36 -21.20
CA GLN A 99 -15.55 -6.56 -22.01
C GLN A 99 -16.94 -6.69 -22.65
N VAL A 100 -18.01 -6.39 -21.91
CA VAL A 100 -19.38 -6.33 -22.46
C VAL A 100 -19.47 -5.30 -23.59
N ALA A 101 -18.87 -4.11 -23.43
CA ALA A 101 -18.89 -3.08 -24.47
C ALA A 101 -18.12 -3.50 -25.75
N VAL A 102 -17.06 -4.28 -25.60
CA VAL A 102 -16.23 -4.79 -26.71
C VAL A 102 -16.95 -5.91 -27.46
N GLU A 103 -17.57 -6.84 -26.75
CA GLU A 103 -18.33 -7.94 -27.36
C GLU A 103 -19.52 -7.44 -28.17
N SER A 104 -20.17 -6.38 -27.69
CA SER A 104 -21.23 -5.70 -28.43
C SER A 104 -20.72 -4.85 -29.60
N GLY A 105 -19.40 -4.77 -29.83
CA GLY A 105 -18.79 -4.08 -30.98
C GLY A 105 -18.67 -2.55 -30.83
N HIS A 106 -18.92 -1.99 -29.64
CA HIS A 106 -19.00 -0.55 -29.43
C HIS A 106 -17.65 0.09 -29.09
N VAL A 107 -16.70 -0.68 -28.54
CA VAL A 107 -15.38 -0.20 -28.13
C VAL A 107 -14.28 -1.01 -28.83
N SER A 108 -13.32 -0.33 -29.43
CA SER A 108 -12.17 -0.99 -30.04
C SER A 108 -11.21 -1.54 -28.98
N SER A 109 -10.51 -2.63 -29.29
CA SER A 109 -9.53 -3.25 -28.37
C SER A 109 -8.41 -2.27 -27.94
N VAL A 110 -8.05 -1.32 -28.82
CA VAL A 110 -7.09 -0.26 -28.51
C VAL A 110 -7.69 0.74 -27.53
N ALA A 111 -8.89 1.27 -27.82
CA ALA A 111 -9.58 2.21 -26.94
C ALA A 111 -9.87 1.59 -25.57
N ARG A 112 -10.19 0.29 -25.50
CA ARG A 112 -10.41 -0.45 -24.25
C ARG A 112 -9.26 -0.26 -23.26
N LYS A 113 -8.01 -0.39 -23.72
CA LYS A 113 -6.82 -0.29 -22.84
C LYS A 113 -6.66 1.13 -22.28
N ASP A 114 -6.81 2.13 -23.14
CA ASP A 114 -6.70 3.54 -22.73
C ASP A 114 -7.84 3.96 -21.80
N MET A 115 -9.06 3.49 -22.07
CA MET A 115 -10.23 3.71 -21.23
C MET A 115 -10.08 3.05 -19.87
N LEU A 116 -9.63 1.78 -19.81
CA LEU A 116 -9.31 1.11 -18.55
C LEU A 116 -8.28 1.89 -17.76
N ARG A 117 -7.17 2.28 -18.39
CA ARG A 117 -6.09 3.02 -17.73
C ARG A 117 -6.57 4.35 -17.16
N SER A 118 -7.23 5.16 -17.97
CA SER A 118 -7.74 6.49 -17.58
C SER A 118 -8.80 6.37 -16.48
N LYS A 119 -9.75 5.46 -16.64
CA LYS A 119 -10.85 5.28 -15.69
C LYS A 119 -10.36 4.73 -14.35
N PHE A 120 -9.54 3.69 -14.39
CA PHE A 120 -8.94 3.10 -13.21
C PHE A 120 -8.18 4.16 -12.39
N TRP A 121 -7.36 4.98 -13.05
CA TRP A 121 -6.61 6.04 -12.36
C TRP A 121 -7.52 7.12 -11.77
N THR A 122 -8.50 7.62 -12.52
CA THR A 122 -9.35 8.73 -12.09
C THR A 122 -10.31 8.35 -10.97
N ALA A 123 -10.86 7.13 -11.03
CA ALA A 123 -11.89 6.66 -10.10
C ALA A 123 -11.38 5.74 -8.97
N GLU A 124 -10.05 5.60 -8.85
CA GLU A 124 -9.39 5.13 -7.63
C GLU A 124 -9.67 6.10 -6.48
N ARG A 125 -10.09 5.59 -5.32
CA ARG A 125 -10.53 6.43 -4.19
C ARG A 125 -9.40 6.79 -3.25
N ASP A 126 -8.43 5.90 -3.07
CA ASP A 126 -7.37 6.10 -2.10
C ASP A 126 -6.35 7.14 -2.61
N GLU A 127 -6.45 8.34 -2.06
CA GLU A 127 -5.57 9.45 -2.39
C GLU A 127 -4.10 9.16 -2.02
N LYS A 128 -3.85 8.38 -0.95
CA LYS A 128 -2.48 7.99 -0.58
C LYS A 128 -1.89 7.06 -1.63
N LEU A 129 -2.67 6.09 -2.09
CA LEU A 129 -2.27 5.20 -3.19
C LEU A 129 -2.01 5.99 -4.47
N LYS A 130 -2.90 6.91 -4.84
CA LYS A 130 -2.74 7.81 -6.00
C LYS A 130 -1.46 8.64 -5.92
N ILE A 131 -1.15 9.24 -4.77
CA ILE A 131 0.07 10.04 -4.63
C ILE A 131 1.32 9.18 -4.82
N LEU A 132 1.37 8.01 -4.19
CA LEU A 132 2.54 7.11 -4.25
C LEU A 132 2.75 6.49 -5.63
N THR A 133 1.67 6.33 -6.41
CA THR A 133 1.70 5.66 -7.73
C THR A 133 1.62 6.65 -8.90
N ARG A 134 1.59 7.97 -8.64
CA ARG A 134 1.47 9.01 -9.67
C ARG A 134 2.56 8.95 -10.73
N ASN A 135 3.81 8.82 -10.30
CA ASN A 135 4.95 8.68 -11.20
C ASN A 135 4.84 7.43 -12.10
N LYS A 136 4.19 6.37 -11.61
CA LYS A 136 3.94 5.15 -12.39
C LYS A 136 2.91 5.42 -13.47
N TYR A 137 1.82 6.11 -13.15
CA TYR A 137 0.84 6.51 -14.16
C TYR A 137 1.46 7.39 -15.26
N ASP A 138 2.24 8.41 -14.88
CA ASP A 138 2.87 9.35 -15.81
C ASP A 138 3.96 8.70 -16.69
N SER A 139 4.51 7.56 -16.28
CA SER A 139 5.51 6.78 -17.04
C SER A 139 4.91 6.00 -18.23
N ASN A 140 3.66 6.25 -18.62
CA ASN A 140 2.95 5.62 -19.74
C ASN A 140 2.89 4.09 -19.66
N PHE A 141 2.60 3.53 -18.48
CA PHE A 141 2.38 2.08 -18.38
C PHE A 141 1.09 1.62 -19.05
N ASP A 142 1.14 0.40 -19.59
CA ASP A 142 -0.04 -0.37 -19.94
C ASP A 142 -0.88 -0.64 -18.69
N TYR A 143 -2.20 -0.79 -18.87
CA TYR A 143 -3.16 -0.92 -17.76
C TYR A 143 -2.78 -2.04 -16.79
N HIS A 144 -2.43 -3.24 -17.29
CA HIS A 144 -2.08 -4.38 -16.45
C HIS A 144 -0.80 -4.13 -15.63
N ARG A 145 0.15 -3.39 -16.18
CA ARG A 145 1.40 -3.05 -15.47
C ARG A 145 1.12 -2.02 -14.37
N LEU A 146 0.28 -1.02 -14.66
CA LEU A 146 -0.17 -0.06 -13.66
C LEU A 146 -0.91 -0.78 -12.51
N LEU A 147 -1.87 -1.66 -12.83
CA LEU A 147 -2.62 -2.44 -11.85
C LEU A 147 -1.70 -3.25 -10.92
N LYS A 148 -0.68 -3.91 -11.48
CA LYS A 148 0.29 -4.69 -10.71
C LYS A 148 1.08 -3.81 -9.72
N GLU A 149 1.55 -2.66 -10.17
CA GLU A 149 2.30 -1.73 -9.31
C GLU A 149 1.42 -1.15 -8.20
N VAL A 150 0.19 -0.72 -8.53
CA VAL A 150 -0.77 -0.19 -7.53
C VAL A 150 -1.10 -1.25 -6.48
N ARG A 151 -1.27 -2.51 -6.87
CA ARG A 151 -1.46 -3.62 -5.92
C ARG A 151 -0.25 -3.86 -5.03
N SER A 152 0.97 -3.66 -5.53
CA SER A 152 2.19 -3.75 -4.71
C SER A 152 2.18 -2.69 -3.61
N VAL A 153 1.86 -1.44 -3.98
CA VAL A 153 1.79 -0.33 -3.02
C VAL A 153 0.62 -0.51 -2.04
N GLU A 154 -0.54 -1.00 -2.48
CA GLU A 154 -1.66 -1.34 -1.61
C GLU A 154 -1.24 -2.37 -0.55
N HIS A 155 -0.51 -3.40 -0.97
CA HIS A 155 0.00 -4.41 -0.05
C HIS A 155 1.03 -3.83 0.94
N GLU A 156 1.96 -2.99 0.47
CA GLU A 156 2.95 -2.31 1.33
C GLU A 156 2.27 -1.40 2.37
N LEU A 157 1.25 -0.63 1.97
CA LEU A 157 0.48 0.22 2.88
C LEU A 157 -0.32 -0.58 3.90
N SER A 158 -0.94 -1.68 3.47
CA SER A 158 -1.65 -2.59 4.35
C SER A 158 -0.67 -3.21 5.37
N ALA A 159 0.49 -3.69 4.92
CA ALA A 159 1.51 -4.26 5.79
C ALA A 159 2.06 -3.23 6.78
N ALA A 160 2.37 -2.01 6.34
CA ALA A 160 2.82 -0.92 7.20
C ALA A 160 1.75 -0.56 8.26
N SER A 161 0.48 -0.54 7.87
CA SER A 161 -0.64 -0.30 8.79
C SER A 161 -0.77 -1.42 9.81
N SER A 162 -0.65 -2.68 9.41
CA SER A 162 -0.67 -3.84 10.32
C SER A 162 0.51 -3.81 11.31
N ILE A 163 1.71 -3.46 10.85
CA ILE A 163 2.89 -3.33 11.72
C ILE A 163 2.67 -2.19 12.73
N SER A 164 2.15 -1.05 12.29
CA SER A 164 1.84 0.07 13.19
C SER A 164 0.76 -0.28 14.22
N ALA A 165 -0.25 -1.07 13.83
CA ALA A 165 -1.27 -1.56 14.75
C ALA A 165 -0.67 -2.51 15.80
N ILE A 166 0.20 -3.44 15.39
CA ILE A 166 0.90 -4.36 16.31
C ILE A 166 1.79 -3.60 17.28
N VAL A 167 2.54 -2.59 16.82
CA VAL A 167 3.39 -1.75 17.67
C VAL A 167 2.53 -0.96 18.68
N ASN A 168 1.38 -0.45 18.27
CA ASN A 168 0.46 0.25 19.15
C ASN A 168 -0.20 -0.70 20.18
N THR A 169 -0.50 -1.95 19.82
CA THR A 169 -1.00 -2.96 20.76
C THR A 169 0.08 -3.46 21.71
N ALA A 170 1.33 -3.58 21.24
CA ALA A 170 2.49 -3.93 22.07
C ALA A 170 2.86 -2.82 23.07
N GLN A 171 2.63 -1.54 22.71
CA GLN A 171 2.76 -0.42 23.64
C GLN A 171 1.62 -0.34 24.68
N GLN A 172 0.48 -0.98 24.43
CA GLN A 172 -0.59 -1.15 25.43
C GLN A 172 -0.34 -2.34 26.36
N SER A 173 0.45 -3.34 25.96
CA SER A 173 0.84 -4.47 26.83
C SER A 173 2.11 -4.23 27.66
N THR A 174 2.79 -3.09 27.49
CA THR A 174 3.73 -2.53 28.49
C THR A 174 3.03 -1.55 29.42
N ALA A 175 1.84 -1.89 29.91
CA ALA A 175 1.36 -1.36 31.18
C ALA A 175 2.03 -2.15 32.31
N VAL A 176 3.36 -1.96 32.46
CA VAL A 176 4.01 -2.26 33.74
C VAL A 176 3.31 -1.39 34.77
N ASP A 177 2.77 -2.01 35.83
CA ASP A 177 2.05 -1.36 36.91
C ASP A 177 2.73 -0.04 37.27
N LYS A 178 2.09 1.10 36.95
CA LYS A 178 2.62 2.45 37.24
C LYS A 178 3.08 2.59 38.70
N LYS A 179 2.45 1.84 39.61
CA LYS A 179 2.82 1.73 41.03
C LYS A 179 4.25 1.22 41.26
N THR A 180 4.72 0.25 40.48
CA THR A 180 6.06 -0.33 40.64
C THR A 180 7.16 0.60 40.14
N VAL A 181 6.88 1.37 39.07
CA VAL A 181 7.81 2.36 38.52
C VAL A 181 7.92 3.57 39.45
N ASP A 182 6.81 4.06 39.99
CA ASP A 182 6.82 5.18 40.95
C ASP A 182 7.54 4.79 42.27
N GLU A 183 7.39 3.54 42.72
CA GLU A 183 8.08 3.03 43.92
C GLU A 183 9.59 2.83 43.70
N LEU A 184 9.99 2.37 42.51
CA LEU A 184 11.41 2.28 42.11
C LEU A 184 12.05 3.67 41.95
N THR A 185 11.32 4.62 41.38
CA THR A 185 11.79 6.01 41.22
C THR A 185 11.95 6.68 42.59
N SER A 186 10.99 6.47 43.51
CA SER A 186 11.10 6.96 44.89
C SER A 186 12.28 6.36 45.64
N LYS A 187 12.59 5.06 45.42
CA LYS A 187 13.78 4.42 46.02
C LYS A 187 15.09 4.94 45.43
N MET A 188 15.10 5.27 44.13
CA MET A 188 16.25 5.88 43.44
C MET A 188 16.55 7.28 44.00
N ASP A 189 15.53 8.12 44.17
CA ASP A 189 15.68 9.47 44.73
C ASP A 189 16.18 9.44 46.18
N LEU A 190 15.70 8.46 46.98
CA LEU A 190 16.11 8.28 48.36
C LEU A 190 17.58 7.80 48.46
N LEU A 191 18.02 6.95 47.53
CA LEU A 191 19.42 6.55 47.41
C LEU A 191 20.31 7.71 46.97
N MET A 192 19.85 8.52 46.01
CA MET A 192 20.61 9.67 45.51
C MET A 192 20.80 10.72 46.59
N ASN A 193 19.75 10.99 47.39
CA ASN A 193 19.85 11.88 48.55
C ASN A 193 20.81 11.35 49.63
N LYS A 194 20.82 10.04 49.91
CA LYS A 194 21.78 9.43 50.84
C LYS A 194 23.22 9.52 50.34
N MET A 195 23.43 9.39 49.02
CA MET A 195 24.75 9.51 48.41
C MET A 195 25.27 10.94 48.54
N ILE A 196 24.41 11.94 48.32
CA ILE A 196 24.73 13.35 48.53
C ILE A 196 25.07 13.63 49.99
N SER A 197 24.31 13.08 50.95
CA SER A 197 24.61 13.25 52.38
C SER A 197 25.95 12.64 52.78
N LEU A 198 26.28 11.46 52.26
CA LEU A 198 27.59 10.82 52.50
C LEU A 198 28.75 11.61 51.86
N GLU A 199 28.53 12.21 50.70
CA GLU A 199 29.52 13.03 50.02
C GLU A 199 29.80 14.33 50.80
N ILE A 200 28.76 14.95 51.37
CA ILE A 200 28.89 16.10 52.28
C ILE A 200 29.64 15.70 53.56
N GLU A 201 29.31 14.57 54.17
CA GLU A 201 29.94 14.07 55.40
C GLU A 201 31.42 13.69 55.20
N MET A 202 31.80 13.26 53.99
CA MET A 202 33.20 13.02 53.62
C MET A 202 34.00 14.32 53.39
N THR A 203 33.34 15.45 53.15
CA THR A 203 33.99 16.76 52.94
C THR A 203 34.15 17.60 54.21
N GLU A 204 33.48 17.25 55.32
CA GLU A 204 33.50 18.00 56.59
C GLU A 204 34.35 17.35 57.70
N LYS A 205 35.41 16.60 57.38
CA LYS A 205 36.45 16.29 58.39
C LYS A 205 37.42 17.48 58.52
N PRO A 206 37.46 18.18 59.68
CA PRO A 206 38.45 19.22 59.89
C PRO A 206 39.84 18.59 59.99
N LYS A 207 40.76 19.09 59.16
CA LYS A 207 42.19 19.01 59.40
C LYS A 207 42.47 19.91 60.60
N ASP A 208 43.02 19.35 61.68
CA ASP A 208 43.94 20.03 62.59
C ASP A 208 44.56 19.03 63.59
N ALA A 209 45.88 18.79 63.45
CA ALA A 209 46.83 18.62 64.55
C ALA A 209 48.25 18.51 63.98
N ALA A 210 49.09 19.49 64.31
CA ALA A 210 50.47 19.64 63.90
C ALA A 210 51.47 19.04 64.93
N GLY A 211 52.66 18.66 64.42
CA GLY A 211 53.93 18.56 65.15
C GLY A 211 54.29 17.15 65.68
N SER A 212 55.53 16.66 65.65
CA SER A 212 56.83 17.17 65.20
C SER A 212 57.87 16.03 65.23
N SER A 213 58.92 16.16 64.41
CA SER A 213 60.28 15.60 64.57
C SER A 213 60.53 14.09 64.44
N ASN A 214 61.27 13.67 63.39
CA ASN A 214 62.72 13.44 63.55
C ASN A 214 63.44 13.17 62.22
N ASN A 215 64.71 13.54 62.29
CA ASN A 215 65.70 13.70 61.25
C ASN A 215 66.28 12.34 60.76
N GLU A 216 66.71 12.37 59.50
CA GLU A 216 67.99 11.81 59.00
C GLU A 216 68.15 10.33 58.58
N PHE A 217 68.85 10.20 57.44
CA PHE A 217 69.66 9.06 56.94
C PHE A 217 68.91 7.84 56.36
N TYR A 218 69.23 7.22 55.20
CA TYR A 218 70.41 7.15 54.32
C TYR A 218 70.01 6.72 52.87
N CYS A 219 70.90 7.01 51.90
CA CYS A 219 71.19 6.29 50.63
C CYS A 219 70.11 6.22 49.52
N ARG A 220 70.33 6.68 48.28
CA ARG A 220 71.40 6.37 47.27
C ARG A 220 71.16 5.06 46.52
N ASP A 221 71.39 5.14 45.20
CA ASP A 221 71.56 4.10 44.17
C ASP A 221 70.28 3.62 43.45
N ASN A 222 70.11 3.92 42.16
CA ASN A 222 70.75 3.41 40.93
C ASN A 222 69.94 2.27 40.32
N ASN A 223 69.44 2.55 39.11
CA ASN A 223 69.56 1.72 37.91
C ASN A 223 69.36 0.19 38.06
N GLN A 224 68.27 -0.34 37.48
CA GLN A 224 68.31 -1.32 36.38
C GLN A 224 66.94 -2.03 36.17
N ASN A 225 66.61 -2.23 34.88
CA ASN A 225 65.96 -3.41 34.29
C ASN A 225 64.76 -4.03 35.01
N ARG A 226 63.56 -4.13 34.43
CA ARG A 226 63.08 -4.94 33.27
C ARG A 226 61.60 -5.15 33.65
N GLN A 227 60.57 -5.21 32.81
CA GLN A 227 60.38 -5.92 31.56
C GLN A 227 58.90 -5.71 31.18
N GLY A 228 58.59 -5.65 29.87
CA GLY A 228 57.28 -5.95 29.29
C GLY A 228 56.25 -4.82 29.39
N GLY A 229 55.74 -4.23 28.32
CA GLY A 229 55.52 -4.76 26.98
C GLY A 229 54.03 -4.63 26.64
N TYR A 230 53.74 -4.21 25.40
CA TYR A 230 52.44 -4.01 24.74
C TYR A 230 51.80 -2.61 24.77
N THR A 231 52.31 -1.77 23.87
CA THR A 231 51.54 -0.98 22.87
C THR A 231 50.68 -1.89 21.96
N PRO A 232 49.55 -1.45 21.35
CA PRO A 232 49.52 -0.42 20.28
C PRO A 232 48.50 0.72 20.51
N ASN A 233 48.83 1.98 20.22
CA ASN A 233 49.03 2.60 18.88
C ASN A 233 47.66 2.91 18.22
N ARG A 234 47.16 4.14 18.38
CA ARG A 234 47.30 5.31 17.49
C ARG A 234 46.41 5.29 16.24
N GLY A 235 45.82 6.45 15.98
CA GLY A 235 45.36 6.90 14.66
C GLY A 235 44.02 7.62 14.80
N ASN A 236 43.89 8.94 14.99
CA ASN A 236 44.42 10.08 14.23
C ASN A 236 43.84 10.21 12.81
N TYR A 237 42.77 10.99 12.63
CA TYR A 237 42.37 11.70 11.39
C TYR A 237 41.43 12.86 11.82
N HIS A 238 41.77 14.15 11.67
CA HIS A 238 41.73 15.02 10.47
C HIS A 238 40.33 15.37 9.94
N GLY A 239 40.14 16.68 9.68
CA GLY A 239 39.12 17.25 8.77
C GLY A 239 37.97 17.94 9.52
N ALA A 240 37.92 19.26 9.70
CA ALA A 240 37.70 20.32 8.71
C ALA A 240 36.38 20.21 7.92
N ASN A 241 35.38 21.04 8.28
CA ASN A 241 34.49 21.77 7.36
C ASN A 241 33.54 22.64 8.20
N ARG A 242 33.66 23.98 8.19
CA ARG A 242 33.17 24.94 7.17
C ARG A 242 31.65 24.93 7.00
N GLY A 243 31.04 26.06 7.37
CA GLY A 243 30.05 26.74 6.53
C GLY A 243 28.59 26.54 6.91
N SER A 244 28.05 27.44 7.74
CA SER A 244 26.63 27.79 7.68
C SER A 244 26.52 29.28 7.41
N CYS A 245 26.19 29.61 6.16
CA CYS A 245 25.86 30.96 5.72
C CYS A 245 24.56 30.89 4.91
N ARG A 246 23.71 31.89 5.17
CA ARG A 246 22.58 32.38 4.34
C ARG A 246 21.32 31.52 4.42
N GLY A 247 20.16 32.04 4.82
CA GLY A 247 19.63 33.41 4.65
C GLY A 247 18.65 33.41 3.49
N GLY A 248 17.47 34.01 3.69
CA GLY A 248 16.55 34.26 2.58
C GLY A 248 15.06 34.18 2.92
N ASN A 249 14.62 35.00 3.86
CA ASN A 249 13.21 35.39 3.94
C ASN A 249 12.96 36.39 2.79
N CYS A 250 12.23 35.98 1.76
CA CYS A 250 11.75 36.87 0.71
C CYS A 250 10.28 36.59 0.44
N GLY A 251 9.43 37.47 0.97
CA GLY A 251 8.05 37.59 0.57
C GLY A 251 7.91 38.16 -0.84
N ARG A 252 6.82 37.80 -1.51
CA ARG A 252 6.17 38.61 -2.55
C ARG A 252 4.67 38.37 -2.51
N TYR A 253 3.98 39.27 -1.80
CA TYR A 253 2.65 39.71 -2.21
C TYR A 253 2.83 40.66 -3.41
N ARG A 254 2.16 40.37 -4.53
CA ARG A 254 1.82 41.40 -5.52
C ARG A 254 0.51 41.03 -6.18
N GLY A 255 -0.56 41.63 -5.67
CA GLY A 255 -1.84 41.71 -6.34
C GLY A 255 -1.73 42.56 -7.61
N GLY A 256 -2.53 42.21 -8.60
CA GLY A 256 -2.72 42.95 -9.84
C GLY A 256 -4.14 42.70 -10.32
N ASN A 257 -5.01 43.65 -10.00
CA ASN A 257 -6.39 43.74 -10.47
C ASN A 257 -6.37 44.58 -11.76
N SER A 258 -6.97 44.13 -12.85
CA SER A 258 -7.43 45.02 -13.92
C SER A 258 -8.52 44.35 -14.75
N GLN A 259 -9.67 45.02 -14.75
CA GLN A 259 -10.86 44.82 -15.55
C GLN A 259 -10.57 44.70 -17.05
N ARG A 260 -11.39 43.93 -17.77
CA ARG A 260 -11.92 44.39 -19.05
C ARG A 260 -13.28 43.77 -19.36
N GLU A 261 -14.23 44.67 -19.56
CA GLU A 261 -15.62 44.44 -19.92
C GLU A 261 -15.78 43.93 -21.36
N GLY A 262 -16.86 43.16 -21.58
CA GLY A 262 -17.81 43.36 -22.67
C GLY A 262 -17.50 42.81 -24.06
N SER A 263 -18.25 41.80 -24.51
CA SER A 263 -19.21 41.98 -25.62
C SER A 263 -20.04 40.72 -25.91
N TYR A 264 -21.31 40.99 -26.19
CA TYR A 264 -22.38 40.13 -26.64
C TYR A 264 -22.13 39.58 -28.07
N ASN A 265 -22.66 38.38 -28.39
CA ASN A 265 -23.81 38.26 -29.29
C ASN A 265 -24.24 36.81 -29.59
N ASN A 266 -25.58 36.66 -29.58
CA ASN A 266 -26.39 35.62 -30.21
C ASN A 266 -26.15 35.52 -31.72
N THR A 267 -26.34 34.32 -32.26
CA THR A 267 -27.11 33.99 -33.49
C THR A 267 -27.26 32.46 -33.51
N SER A 268 -28.49 31.95 -33.37
CA SER A 268 -29.35 31.39 -34.44
C SER A 268 -29.04 29.94 -34.78
#